data_AF-Q4SB47-F1
#
_entry.id   AF-Q4SB47-F1
#
_cell.length_a   1.000
_cell.length_b   1.000
_cell.length_c   1.000
_cell.angle_alpha   90.00
_cell.angle_beta   90.00
_cell.angle_gamma   90.00
#
_symmetry.space_group_name_H-M   'P 1'
#
loop_
_entity.id
_entity.type
_entity.pdbx_description
1 polymer ?
#
loop_
_entity_poly.entity_id
_entity_poly.type
_entity_poly.pdbx_seq_one_letter_code
_entity_poly.pdbx_strand_id
1 'polypeptide(L)'
;MDEREQPPACAPAVGLSLCDSAPLLWRMEDLRSARARGLVGALLGSLPRTPRQNLRLGRPLLLLPEEERLLSEEHAAAALPAHPQGGGGGGGGAAVELKVRQREEEQQRSYQEQRLLALEDRKSALLRATTPPSTGAEAGWEQALQERLAAAQHDFRFPASALAVQLSTARAGLSHCAESRAFLRAHWPVREHACRSSTRYQVFRDLRRRGFFLTSAGKFGGDFLVYPGDPLRFHAHFIAVC
;
A
#
# COMPACT_ATOMS: atom_id res chain seq x y z
N MET A 1 32.01 33.31 3.42
CA MET A 1 31.40 31.98 3.25
C MET A 1 30.29 31.95 4.26
N ASP A 2 29.07 32.25 3.82
CA ASP A 2 27.90 32.43 4.69
C ASP A 2 26.92 31.33 4.28
N GLU A 3 26.92 30.24 5.04
CA GLU A 3 25.98 29.13 4.86
C GLU A 3 24.60 29.64 5.27
N ARG A 4 23.80 30.03 4.27
CA ARG A 4 22.39 30.36 4.46
C ARG A 4 21.68 29.10 4.95
N GLU A 5 21.41 29.08 6.24
CA GLU A 5 20.52 28.15 6.90
C GLU A 5 19.14 28.24 6.22
N GLN A 6 18.84 27.26 5.36
CA GLN A 6 17.54 27.16 4.72
C GLN A 6 16.50 26.88 5.81
N PRO A 7 15.36 27.60 5.84
CA PRO A 7 14.28 27.27 6.77
C PRO A 7 13.87 25.80 6.57
N PRO A 8 13.52 25.06 7.63
CA PRO A 8 13.15 23.66 7.49
C PRO A 8 11.99 23.56 6.50
N ALA A 9 12.24 22.89 5.37
CA ALA A 9 11.23 22.71 4.33
C ALA A 9 9.93 22.20 4.98
N CYS A 10 8.82 22.92 4.78
CA CYS A 10 7.52 22.56 5.35
C CYS A 10 7.28 21.05 5.18
N ALA A 11 7.21 20.34 6.30
CA ALA A 11 7.02 18.89 6.32
C ALA A 11 5.80 18.55 5.43
N PRO A 12 5.91 17.57 4.52
CA PRO A 12 4.89 17.31 3.51
C PRO A 12 3.53 17.00 4.16
N ALA A 13 2.45 17.41 3.49
CA ALA A 13 1.10 17.07 3.90
C ALA A 13 0.91 15.55 3.81
N VAL A 14 0.22 15.00 4.80
CA VAL A 14 0.02 13.56 4.99
C VAL A 14 -1.34 13.17 4.42
N GLY A 15 -1.39 12.12 3.58
CA GLY A 15 -2.65 11.63 3.01
C GLY A 15 -3.42 10.73 3.97
N LEU A 16 -4.58 11.20 4.44
CA LEU A 16 -5.48 10.45 5.34
C LEU A 16 -6.55 9.69 4.56
N SER A 17 -6.71 8.39 4.85
CA SER A 17 -7.87 7.62 4.41
C SER A 17 -8.81 7.44 5.59
N LEU A 18 -10.08 7.81 5.43
CA LEU A 18 -11.09 7.59 6.46
C LEU A 18 -11.80 6.25 6.24
N CYS A 19 -11.91 5.46 7.30
CA CYS A 19 -12.84 4.35 7.39
C CYS A 19 -13.83 4.68 8.51
N ASP A 20 -15.05 5.09 8.16
CA ASP A 20 -16.03 5.67 9.08
C ASP A 20 -15.45 6.84 9.91
N SER A 21 -15.19 6.61 11.20
CA SER A 21 -14.59 7.57 12.12
C SER A 21 -13.10 7.36 12.39
N ALA A 22 -12.47 6.36 11.75
CA ALA A 22 -11.09 6.00 11.97
C ALA A 22 -10.16 6.64 10.92
N PRO A 23 -9.26 7.56 11.32
CA PRO A 23 -8.25 8.12 10.43
C PRO A 23 -7.07 7.15 10.23
N LEU A 24 -6.88 6.69 8.99
CA LEU A 24 -5.89 5.69 8.63
C LEU A 24 -4.83 6.28 7.70
N LEU A 25 -3.57 6.04 8.03
CA LEU A 25 -2.43 6.32 7.17
C LEU A 25 -1.92 5.03 6.57
N TRP A 26 -1.93 4.98 5.24
CA TRP A 26 -1.43 3.82 4.53
C TRP A 26 0.04 4.00 4.19
N ARG A 27 0.48 5.12 3.62
CA ARG A 27 1.79 5.22 2.93
C ARG A 27 2.97 5.37 3.91
N MET A 28 4.11 4.75 3.60
CA MET A 28 5.29 4.82 4.49
C MET A 28 5.86 6.23 4.65
N GLU A 29 5.78 7.05 3.61
CA GLU A 29 6.24 8.45 3.65
C GLU A 29 5.37 9.30 4.59
N ASP A 30 4.07 9.07 4.55
CA ASP A 30 3.07 9.70 5.42
C ASP A 30 3.29 9.28 6.87
N LEU A 31 3.51 7.98 7.12
CA LEU A 31 3.86 7.45 8.44
C LEU A 31 5.15 8.09 8.96
N ARG A 32 6.20 8.17 8.13
CA ARG A 32 7.47 8.81 8.51
C ARG A 32 7.26 10.28 8.86
N SER A 33 6.44 10.99 8.09
CA SER A 33 6.14 12.41 8.32
C SER A 33 5.35 12.62 9.61
N ALA A 34 4.34 11.78 9.88
CA ALA A 34 3.62 11.79 11.16
C ALA A 34 4.55 11.49 12.35
N ARG A 35 5.44 10.49 12.21
CA ARG A 35 6.44 10.13 13.22
C ARG A 35 7.49 11.22 13.44
N ALA A 36 7.87 11.97 12.42
CA ALA A 36 8.77 13.12 12.54
C ALA A 36 8.14 14.27 13.33
N ARG A 37 6.81 14.43 13.26
CA ARG A 37 6.02 15.33 14.14
C ARG A 37 5.79 14.73 15.54
N GLY A 38 6.30 13.52 15.76
CA GLY A 38 6.19 12.74 16.99
C GLY A 38 4.81 12.14 17.26
N LEU A 39 3.92 12.12 16.26
CA LEU A 39 2.65 11.38 16.34
C LEU A 39 2.95 9.89 16.32
N VAL A 40 2.33 9.14 17.22
CA VAL A 40 2.64 7.72 17.42
C VAL A 40 1.67 6.85 16.66
N GLY A 41 0.37 7.10 16.81
CA GLY A 41 -0.70 6.24 16.33
C GLY A 41 -0.62 4.79 16.84
N ALA A 42 -1.41 3.92 16.23
CA ALA A 42 -1.39 2.47 16.44
C ALA A 42 -1.32 1.77 15.09
N LEU A 43 -0.26 0.99 14.86
CA LEU A 43 -0.16 0.16 13.66
C LEU A 43 -1.17 -0.98 13.73
N LEU A 44 -2.01 -1.08 12.71
CA LEU A 44 -3.03 -2.09 12.57
C LEU A 44 -2.54 -3.26 11.71
N GLY A 45 -2.97 -4.45 12.08
CA GLY A 45 -2.60 -5.69 11.40
C GLY A 45 -1.48 -6.45 12.11
N SER A 46 -1.35 -7.71 11.74
CA SER A 46 -0.34 -8.62 12.26
C SER A 46 -0.06 -9.70 11.22
N LEU A 47 1.08 -10.37 11.35
CA LEU A 47 1.40 -11.49 10.46
C LEU A 47 0.39 -12.63 10.73
N PRO A 48 -0.19 -13.27 9.70
CA PRO A 48 -1.19 -14.32 9.87
C PRO A 48 -0.72 -15.46 10.78
N ARG A 49 0.57 -15.78 10.75
CA ARG A 49 1.19 -16.84 11.57
C ARG A 49 1.55 -16.38 12.99
N THR A 50 1.62 -15.07 13.26
CA THR A 50 1.96 -14.51 14.58
C THR A 50 1.06 -13.32 14.94
N PRO A 51 -0.27 -13.54 15.05
CA PRO A 51 -1.26 -12.47 15.12
C PRO A 51 -1.16 -11.58 16.37
N ARG A 52 -0.52 -12.08 17.43
CA ARG A 52 -0.37 -11.38 18.72
C ARG A 52 1.04 -10.80 18.97
N GLN A 53 2.02 -11.09 18.12
CA GLN A 53 3.41 -10.67 18.38
C GLN A 53 3.81 -9.42 17.60
N ASN A 54 3.27 -9.21 16.39
CA ASN A 54 3.85 -8.22 15.47
C ASN A 54 2.85 -7.16 15.01
N LEU A 55 2.35 -6.36 15.95
CA LEU A 55 1.60 -5.14 15.64
C LEU A 55 2.47 -4.10 14.91
N ARG A 56 3.79 -4.12 15.13
CA ARG A 56 4.75 -3.15 14.55
C ARG A 56 4.99 -3.28 13.05
N LEU A 57 4.60 -4.39 12.46
CA LEU A 57 4.82 -4.68 11.04
C LEU A 57 3.54 -4.52 10.21
N GLY A 58 2.41 -4.21 10.86
CA GLY A 58 1.14 -3.95 10.22
C GLY A 58 1.06 -2.53 9.65
N ARG A 59 0.35 -2.40 8.53
CA ARG A 59 -0.20 -1.13 8.02
C ARG A 59 -1.69 -1.38 7.80
N PRO A 60 -2.57 -0.39 8.00
CA PRO A 60 -2.31 1.04 8.15
C PRO A 60 -1.91 1.48 9.57
N LEU A 61 -1.42 2.72 9.71
CA LEU A 61 -1.30 3.40 11.00
C LEU A 61 -2.63 4.10 11.31
N LEU A 62 -3.30 3.69 12.38
CA LEU A 62 -4.46 4.37 12.92
C LEU A 62 -4.02 5.55 13.78
N LEU A 63 -4.48 6.75 13.46
CA LEU A 63 -4.25 7.92 14.29
C LEU A 63 -5.30 8.02 15.40
N LEU A 64 -4.90 8.61 16.53
CA LEU A 64 -5.86 9.07 17.52
C LEU A 64 -6.66 10.26 16.98
N PRO A 65 -7.91 10.47 17.42
CA PRO A 65 -8.67 11.66 17.07
C PRO A 65 -7.92 12.97 17.40
N GLU A 66 -7.13 12.97 18.48
CA GLU A 66 -6.30 14.12 18.85
C GLU A 66 -5.11 14.33 17.91
N GLU A 67 -4.53 13.25 17.38
CA GLU A 67 -3.44 13.33 16.40
C GLU A 67 -3.96 13.81 15.04
N GLU A 68 -5.13 13.33 14.60
CA GLU A 68 -5.82 13.82 13.40
C GLU A 68 -6.15 15.32 13.54
N ARG A 69 -6.68 15.72 14.70
CA ARG A 69 -7.00 17.13 14.97
C ARG A 69 -5.75 18.01 14.98
N LEU A 70 -4.63 17.55 15.54
CA LEU A 70 -3.38 18.30 15.52
C LEU A 70 -2.85 18.47 14.08
N LEU A 71 -2.86 17.40 13.29
CA LEU A 71 -2.51 17.47 11.87
C LEU A 71 -3.43 18.42 11.09
N SER A 72 -4.69 18.47 11.50
CA SER A 72 -5.67 19.38 10.93
C SER A 72 -5.34 20.83 11.31
N GLU A 73 -5.12 21.14 12.58
CA GLU A 73 -4.75 22.51 13.03
C GLU A 73 -3.47 23.03 12.35
N GLU A 74 -2.51 22.14 12.07
CA GLU A 74 -1.25 22.48 11.39
C GLU A 74 -1.37 22.55 9.85
N HIS A 75 -2.56 22.35 9.27
CA HIS A 75 -2.78 22.24 7.82
C HIS A 75 -1.85 21.19 7.17
N ALA A 76 -1.58 20.12 7.90
CA ALA A 76 -0.51 19.17 7.63
C ALA A 76 -1.03 17.79 7.20
N ALA A 77 -2.34 17.67 7.01
CA ALA A 77 -3.00 16.49 6.47
C ALA A 77 -4.16 16.84 5.53
N ALA A 78 -4.45 15.92 4.61
CA ALA A 78 -5.53 16.06 3.64
C ALA A 78 -6.20 14.72 3.35
N ALA A 79 -7.48 14.77 3.01
CA ALA A 79 -8.26 13.58 2.75
C ALA A 79 -7.84 13.00 1.40
N LEU A 80 -7.52 11.72 1.39
CA LEU A 80 -7.45 10.95 0.17
C LEU A 80 -8.88 10.70 -0.32
N PRO A 81 -9.20 11.00 -1.58
CA PRO A 81 -10.50 10.63 -2.12
C PRO A 81 -10.69 9.11 -2.02
N ALA A 82 -11.87 8.69 -1.56
CA ALA A 82 -12.22 7.28 -1.30
C ALA A 82 -12.14 6.38 -2.54
N HIS A 83 -12.00 6.97 -3.72
CA HIS A 83 -11.65 6.33 -4.97
C HIS A 83 -11.22 7.46 -5.92
N PRO A 84 -10.29 7.28 -6.87
CA PRO A 84 -10.26 8.17 -8.02
C PRO A 84 -11.59 7.97 -8.75
N GLN A 85 -12.55 8.86 -8.50
CA GLN A 85 -13.61 9.09 -9.48
C GLN A 85 -12.89 9.68 -10.69
N GLY A 86 -12.90 8.95 -11.79
CA GLY A 86 -12.38 9.47 -13.05
C GLY A 86 -13.09 10.77 -13.37
N GLY A 87 -12.37 11.88 -13.32
CA GLY A 87 -12.95 13.17 -13.66
C GLY A 87 -12.23 14.35 -13.01
N GLY A 88 -11.41 15.03 -13.81
CA GLY A 88 -11.27 16.48 -13.68
C GLY A 88 -9.95 17.00 -13.11
N GLY A 89 -9.08 17.44 -14.01
CA GLY A 89 -8.27 18.65 -13.78
C GLY A 89 -6.85 18.44 -13.22
N GLY A 90 -5.88 18.29 -14.12
CA GLY A 90 -4.50 18.66 -13.81
C GLY A 90 -3.44 17.76 -14.44
N GLY A 91 -3.04 18.05 -15.69
CA GLY A 91 -1.69 17.85 -16.28
C GLY A 91 -1.01 16.47 -16.31
N GLY A 92 -1.36 15.51 -15.47
CA GLY A 92 -0.66 14.23 -15.29
C GLY A 92 -1.30 13.02 -15.98
N GLY A 93 -2.48 13.19 -16.60
CA GLY A 93 -3.25 12.11 -17.25
C GLY A 93 -2.47 11.42 -18.36
N ALA A 94 -1.84 12.19 -19.25
CA ALA A 94 -1.07 11.64 -20.37
C ALA A 94 0.09 10.74 -19.93
N ALA A 95 0.79 11.10 -18.84
CA ALA A 95 1.88 10.29 -18.30
C ALA A 95 1.39 9.00 -17.64
N VAL A 96 0.17 9.00 -17.07
CA VAL A 96 -0.46 7.80 -16.52
C VAL A 96 -0.97 6.90 -17.66
N GLU A 97 -1.62 7.47 -18.67
CA GLU A 97 -2.11 6.76 -19.86
C GLU A 97 -0.97 6.06 -20.61
N LEU A 98 0.16 6.74 -20.82
CA LEU A 98 1.35 6.14 -21.43
C LEU A 98 1.87 4.94 -20.64
N LYS A 99 1.87 5.03 -19.30
CA LYS A 99 2.30 3.91 -18.43
C LYS A 99 1.32 2.75 -18.44
N VAL A 100 0.02 3.04 -18.49
CA VAL A 100 -1.02 2.01 -18.62
C VAL A 100 -0.81 1.25 -19.94
N ARG A 101 -0.64 1.99 -21.03
CA ARG A 101 -0.39 1.40 -22.36
C ARG A 101 0.88 0.55 -22.41
N GLN A 102 2.00 1.06 -21.86
CA GLN A 102 3.25 0.28 -21.78
C GLN A 102 3.03 -1.04 -21.03
N ARG A 103 2.29 -1.00 -19.92
CA ARG A 103 1.99 -2.19 -19.13
C ARG A 103 1.07 -3.17 -19.85
N GLU A 104 0.10 -2.68 -20.61
CA GLU A 104 -0.77 -3.51 -21.46
C GLU A 104 0.04 -4.19 -22.57
N GLU A 105 0.95 -3.46 -23.21
CA GLU A 105 1.86 -4.00 -24.23
C GLU A 105 2.80 -5.08 -23.64
N GLU A 106 3.34 -4.85 -22.44
CA GLU A 106 4.13 -5.84 -21.71
C GLU A 106 3.33 -7.09 -21.33
N GLN A 107 2.09 -6.92 -20.85
CA GLN A 107 1.20 -8.04 -20.54
C GLN A 107 0.87 -8.85 -21.80
N GLN A 108 0.65 -8.17 -22.93
CA GLN A 108 0.36 -8.85 -24.19
C GLN A 108 1.57 -9.63 -24.70
N ARG A 109 2.79 -9.08 -24.57
CA ARG A 109 4.03 -9.81 -24.90
C ARG A 109 4.21 -11.04 -24.02
N SER A 110 4.07 -10.88 -22.70
CA SER A 110 4.18 -11.98 -21.74
C SER A 110 3.13 -13.06 -22.00
N TYR A 111 1.91 -12.69 -22.38
CA TYR A 111 0.87 -13.64 -22.75
C TYR A 111 1.24 -14.48 -23.98
N GLN A 112 1.82 -13.87 -25.02
CA GLN A 112 2.27 -14.63 -26.19
C GLN A 112 3.41 -15.58 -25.84
N GLU A 113 4.39 -15.14 -25.04
CA GLU A 113 5.50 -15.98 -24.58
C GLU A 113 5.01 -17.18 -23.76
N GLN A 114 4.16 -16.93 -22.75
CA GLN A 114 3.60 -17.99 -21.91
C GLN A 114 2.72 -18.96 -22.70
N ARG A 115 1.98 -18.47 -23.70
CA ARG A 115 1.21 -19.33 -24.60
C ARG A 115 2.12 -20.28 -25.37
N LEU A 116 3.25 -19.80 -25.90
CA LEU A 116 4.20 -20.63 -26.63
C LEU A 116 4.81 -21.70 -25.72
N LEU A 117 5.29 -21.29 -24.54
CA LEU A 117 5.86 -22.21 -23.55
C LEU A 117 4.84 -23.26 -23.11
N ALA A 118 3.60 -22.88 -22.83
CA ALA A 118 2.56 -23.83 -22.42
C ALA A 118 2.17 -24.81 -23.55
N LEU A 119 2.27 -24.38 -24.81
CA LEU A 119 2.07 -25.25 -25.98
C LEU A 119 3.22 -26.27 -26.09
N GLU A 120 4.46 -25.82 -25.94
CA GLU A 120 5.64 -26.69 -25.91
C GLU A 120 5.57 -27.71 -24.76
N ASP A 121 5.13 -27.26 -23.58
CA ASP A 121 5.01 -28.11 -22.41
C ASP A 121 3.93 -29.19 -22.61
N ARG A 122 2.81 -28.84 -23.25
CA ARG A 122 1.78 -29.80 -23.67
C ARG A 122 2.30 -30.80 -24.70
N LYS A 123 3.06 -30.35 -25.71
CA LYS A 123 3.69 -31.25 -26.69
C LYS A 123 4.66 -32.21 -26.03
N SER A 124 5.52 -31.71 -25.14
CA SER A 124 6.48 -32.54 -24.39
C SER A 124 5.77 -33.57 -23.51
N ALA A 125 4.66 -33.20 -22.88
CA ALA A 125 3.84 -34.12 -22.09
C ALA A 125 3.21 -35.23 -22.95
N LEU A 126 2.74 -34.91 -24.17
CA LEU A 126 2.21 -35.90 -25.10
C LEU A 126 3.28 -36.88 -25.59
N LEU A 127 4.49 -36.39 -25.88
CA LEU A 127 5.63 -37.24 -26.23
C LEU A 127 5.99 -38.19 -25.09
N ARG A 128 6.04 -37.69 -23.85
CA ARG A 128 6.31 -38.54 -22.67
C ARG A 128 5.21 -39.58 -22.41
N ALA A 129 3.96 -39.23 -22.66
CA ALA A 129 2.82 -40.12 -22.43
C ALA A 129 2.64 -41.17 -23.54
N THR A 130 3.25 -40.97 -24.71
CA THR A 130 3.13 -41.89 -25.84
C THR A 130 4.34 -42.82 -25.86
N THR A 131 4.14 -44.07 -25.46
CA THR A 131 5.17 -45.11 -25.51
C THR A 131 5.31 -45.65 -26.94
N PRO A 132 6.55 -45.84 -27.45
CA PRO A 132 6.75 -46.46 -28.76
C PRO A 132 6.33 -47.94 -28.74
N PRO A 133 5.78 -48.48 -29.84
CA PRO A 133 5.42 -49.90 -29.94
C PRO A 133 6.67 -50.78 -29.95
N SER A 134 6.64 -51.92 -29.24
CA SER A 134 7.78 -52.84 -29.12
C SER A 134 8.03 -53.70 -30.37
N THR A 135 7.17 -53.64 -31.40
CA THR A 135 7.19 -54.59 -32.52
C THR A 135 6.75 -53.94 -33.84
N GLY A 136 7.71 -53.69 -34.74
CA GLY A 136 7.56 -53.65 -36.21
C GLY A 136 6.66 -52.60 -36.89
N ALA A 137 5.85 -51.83 -36.17
CA ALA A 137 4.88 -50.89 -36.73
C ALA A 137 5.37 -49.43 -36.75
N GLU A 138 6.65 -49.21 -37.10
CA GLU A 138 7.34 -47.93 -36.88
C GLU A 138 6.72 -46.74 -37.64
N ALA A 139 6.49 -46.90 -38.94
CA ALA A 139 6.01 -45.80 -39.79
C ALA A 139 4.58 -45.33 -39.46
N GLY A 140 3.69 -46.24 -39.03
CA GLY A 140 2.30 -45.92 -38.71
C GLY A 140 2.14 -45.21 -37.36
N TRP A 141 2.96 -45.55 -36.37
CA TRP A 141 2.92 -44.86 -35.07
C TRP A 141 3.43 -43.43 -35.20
N GLU A 142 4.45 -43.20 -36.04
CA GLU A 142 5.07 -41.91 -36.19
C GLU A 142 4.14 -40.91 -36.89
N GLN A 143 3.41 -41.37 -37.90
CA GLN A 143 2.32 -40.61 -38.53
C GLN A 143 1.21 -40.26 -37.52
N ALA A 144 0.74 -41.24 -36.74
CA ALA A 144 -0.30 -41.00 -35.74
C ALA A 144 0.15 -40.03 -34.62
N LEU A 145 1.43 -40.10 -34.22
CA LEU A 145 2.00 -39.16 -33.26
C LEU A 145 2.11 -37.75 -33.83
N GLN A 146 2.54 -37.62 -35.09
CA GLN A 146 2.60 -36.34 -35.79
C GLN A 146 1.23 -35.69 -35.93
N GLU A 147 0.19 -36.47 -36.28
CA GLU A 147 -1.19 -35.99 -36.32
C GLU A 147 -1.67 -35.49 -34.95
N ARG A 148 -1.36 -36.22 -33.87
CA ARG A 148 -1.72 -35.81 -32.50
C ARG A 148 -0.99 -34.53 -32.06
N LEU A 149 0.28 -34.37 -32.43
CA LEU A 149 1.06 -33.16 -32.17
C LEU A 149 0.51 -31.96 -32.97
N ALA A 150 0.11 -32.18 -34.23
CA ALA A 150 -0.49 -31.16 -35.08
C ALA A 150 -1.86 -30.72 -34.55
N ALA A 151 -2.71 -31.67 -34.13
CA ALA A 151 -3.99 -31.39 -33.48
C ALA A 151 -3.79 -30.61 -32.17
N ALA A 152 -2.83 -31.03 -31.34
CA ALA A 152 -2.50 -30.32 -30.11
C ALA A 152 -2.00 -28.88 -30.37
N GLN A 153 -1.33 -28.61 -31.49
CA GLN A 153 -0.92 -27.25 -31.87
C GLN A 153 -2.10 -26.40 -32.34
N HIS A 154 -3.02 -26.98 -33.12
CA HIS A 154 -4.17 -26.27 -33.68
C HIS A 154 -5.20 -25.90 -32.61
N ASP A 155 -5.48 -26.83 -31.69
CA ASP A 155 -6.57 -26.66 -30.71
C ASP A 155 -6.09 -26.03 -29.39
N PHE A 156 -4.80 -25.72 -29.26
CA PHE A 156 -4.27 -25.16 -28.03
C PHE A 156 -4.68 -23.69 -27.83
N ARG A 157 -5.43 -23.46 -26.76
CA ARG A 157 -5.78 -22.13 -26.28
C ARG A 157 -5.27 -21.94 -24.86
N PHE A 158 -4.40 -20.95 -24.68
CA PHE A 158 -3.98 -20.52 -23.35
C PHE A 158 -5.03 -19.55 -22.80
N PRO A 159 -5.67 -19.83 -21.64
CA PRO A 159 -6.68 -18.94 -21.09
C PRO A 159 -6.04 -17.69 -20.50
N ALA A 160 -6.55 -16.50 -20.85
CA ALA A 160 -6.04 -15.22 -20.35
C ALA A 160 -6.07 -15.11 -18.82
N SER A 161 -7.03 -15.79 -18.16
CA SER A 161 -7.12 -15.84 -16.69
C SER A 161 -5.99 -16.62 -16.02
N ALA A 162 -5.27 -17.47 -16.76
CA ALA A 162 -4.12 -18.23 -16.25
C ALA A 162 -2.78 -17.54 -16.54
N LEU A 163 -2.81 -16.34 -17.13
CA LEU A 163 -1.61 -15.55 -17.37
C LEU A 163 -0.89 -15.27 -16.05
N ALA A 164 0.36 -15.71 -15.92
CA ALA A 164 1.20 -15.30 -14.82
C ALA A 164 1.55 -13.81 -15.01
N VAL A 165 1.11 -12.97 -14.07
CA VAL A 165 1.42 -11.54 -14.08
C VAL A 165 2.46 -11.23 -13.01
N GLN A 166 3.50 -10.47 -13.38
CA GLN A 166 4.46 -9.97 -12.41
C GLN A 166 3.80 -8.83 -11.62
N LEU A 167 3.52 -9.08 -10.34
CA LEU A 167 3.05 -8.06 -9.41
C LEU A 167 4.28 -7.44 -8.71
N SER A 168 4.48 -6.14 -8.88
CA SER A 168 5.53 -5.41 -8.16
C SER A 168 5.19 -5.31 -6.67
N THR A 169 5.51 -6.34 -5.90
CA THR A 169 5.26 -6.40 -4.45
C THR A 169 6.19 -5.48 -3.64
N ALA A 170 7.37 -5.15 -4.17
CA ALA A 170 8.38 -4.30 -3.50
C ALA A 170 8.26 -2.80 -3.79
N ARG A 171 7.63 -2.42 -4.91
CA ARG A 171 7.31 -1.04 -5.31
C ARG A 171 5.87 -0.97 -5.81
N ALA A 172 4.90 -1.29 -4.96
CA ALA A 172 3.55 -0.78 -5.19
C ALA A 172 3.66 0.75 -5.04
N GLY A 173 3.47 1.50 -6.13
CA GLY A 173 3.57 2.97 -6.24
C GLY A 173 2.67 3.73 -5.28
N LEU A 174 2.98 3.63 -3.99
CA LEU A 174 2.32 4.28 -2.87
C LEU A 174 3.05 5.56 -2.47
N SER A 175 4.18 5.90 -3.12
CA SER A 175 4.77 7.25 -3.01
C SER A 175 3.90 8.22 -3.80
N HIS A 176 3.62 9.38 -3.21
CA HIS A 176 2.96 10.45 -3.96
C HIS A 176 3.91 10.98 -5.03
N CYS A 177 3.45 11.12 -6.28
CA CYS A 177 4.11 12.01 -7.22
C CYS A 177 3.95 13.47 -6.75
N ALA A 178 4.79 14.38 -7.25
CA ALA A 178 4.80 15.78 -6.81
C ALA A 178 3.42 16.43 -6.96
N GLU A 179 2.70 16.09 -8.03
CA GLU A 179 1.35 16.55 -8.34
C GLU A 179 0.34 16.03 -7.32
N SER A 180 0.46 14.76 -6.90
CA SER A 180 -0.42 14.19 -5.87
C SER A 180 -0.17 14.84 -4.50
N ARG A 181 1.07 15.24 -4.18
CA ARG A 181 1.37 16.00 -2.96
C ARG A 181 0.84 17.44 -3.03
N ALA A 182 0.92 18.07 -4.19
CA ALA A 182 0.35 19.40 -4.41
C ALA A 182 -1.18 19.37 -4.27
N PHE A 183 -1.83 18.33 -4.79
CA PHE A 183 -3.27 18.11 -4.64
C PHE A 183 -3.67 17.92 -3.17
N LEU A 184 -2.93 17.09 -2.42
CA LEU A 184 -3.15 16.96 -0.97
C LEU A 184 -3.06 18.33 -0.26
N ARG A 185 -2.08 19.16 -0.59
CA ARG A 185 -1.97 20.51 0.02
C ARG A 185 -3.17 21.42 -0.28
N ALA A 186 -3.84 21.21 -1.41
CA ALA A 186 -4.97 22.02 -1.84
C ALA A 186 -6.32 21.54 -1.29
N HIS A 187 -6.48 20.24 -1.00
CA HIS A 187 -7.75 19.65 -0.57
C HIS A 187 -7.89 19.60 0.97
N TRP A 188 -8.38 20.71 1.50
CA TRP A 188 -8.67 20.96 2.91
C TRP A 188 -10.20 21.10 3.12
N PRO A 189 -10.88 20.50 4.13
CA PRO A 189 -10.48 19.56 5.18
C PRO A 189 -11.12 18.15 5.06
N VAL A 190 -10.69 17.23 5.93
CA VAL A 190 -11.11 15.81 5.97
C VAL A 190 -12.47 15.59 6.64
N ARG A 191 -12.79 16.39 7.66
CA ARG A 191 -14.08 16.48 8.34
C ARG A 191 -14.25 17.91 8.85
N GLU A 192 -15.43 18.50 8.72
CA GLU A 192 -15.82 19.60 9.59
C GLU A 192 -15.85 19.03 11.01
N HIS A 193 -14.83 19.35 11.80
CA HIS A 193 -14.77 18.91 13.19
C HIS A 193 -15.87 19.67 13.93
N ALA A 194 -17.06 19.08 14.00
CA ALA A 194 -18.15 19.56 14.82
C ALA A 194 -17.58 19.84 16.20
N CYS A 195 -17.67 21.11 16.59
CA CYS A 195 -17.13 21.66 17.81
C CYS A 195 -17.31 20.69 18.98
N ARG A 196 -16.20 20.32 19.61
CA ARG A 196 -16.10 20.43 21.05
C ARG A 196 -14.64 20.58 21.42
N SER A 197 -14.37 21.66 22.14
CA SER A 197 -13.22 21.77 23.02
C SER A 197 -13.25 20.56 23.97
N SER A 198 -12.72 19.43 23.54
CA SER A 198 -12.56 18.28 24.39
C SER A 198 -11.37 18.59 25.28
N THR A 199 -11.59 18.65 26.59
CA THR A 199 -10.54 18.79 27.62
C THR A 199 -9.37 17.85 27.30
N ARG A 200 -9.69 16.64 26.83
CA ARG A 200 -8.77 15.63 26.32
C ARG A 200 -7.83 16.13 25.22
N TYR A 201 -8.31 16.89 24.23
CA TYR A 201 -7.44 17.47 23.20
C TYR A 201 -6.56 18.59 23.76
N GLN A 202 -7.06 19.41 24.68
CA GLN A 202 -6.24 20.46 25.30
C GLN A 202 -5.09 19.85 26.10
N VAL A 203 -5.38 18.82 26.89
CA VAL A 203 -4.37 18.05 27.64
C VAL A 203 -3.38 17.39 26.68
N PHE A 204 -3.86 16.75 25.61
CA PHE A 204 -3.01 16.19 24.57
C PHE A 204 -2.06 17.26 24.00
N ARG A 205 -2.60 18.40 23.56
CA ARG A 205 -1.82 19.48 22.94
C ARG A 205 -0.78 20.07 23.90
N ASP A 206 -1.13 20.24 25.18
CA ASP A 206 -0.20 20.75 26.19
C ASP A 206 0.95 19.76 26.44
N LEU A 207 0.64 18.48 26.66
CA LEU A 207 1.65 17.44 26.86
C LEU A 207 2.56 17.28 25.63
N ARG A 208 2.00 17.38 24.42
CA ARG A 208 2.77 17.40 23.16
C ARG A 208 3.73 18.57 23.08
N ARG A 209 3.29 19.79 23.43
CA ARG A 209 4.14 20.99 23.44
C ARG A 209 5.29 20.90 24.44
N ARG A 210 5.09 20.15 25.53
CA ARG A 210 6.13 19.85 26.52
C ARG A 210 7.10 18.74 26.06
N GLY A 211 6.93 18.19 24.86
CA GLY A 211 7.81 17.19 24.28
C GLY A 211 7.46 15.73 24.61
N PHE A 212 6.33 15.47 25.26
CA PHE A 212 5.91 14.11 25.57
C PHE A 212 5.30 13.40 24.37
N PHE A 213 5.48 12.08 24.33
CA PHE A 213 4.78 11.19 23.41
C PHE A 213 3.56 10.59 24.09
N LEU A 214 2.48 10.41 23.33
CA LEU A 214 1.19 10.01 23.85
C LEU A 214 0.67 8.82 23.04
N THR A 215 0.12 7.82 23.73
CA THR A 215 -0.63 6.71 23.11
C THR A 215 -1.91 6.45 23.89
N SER A 216 -2.85 5.68 23.34
CA SER A 216 -4.09 5.33 24.05
C SER A 216 -3.83 4.53 25.32
N ALA A 217 -4.41 4.98 26.44
CA ALA A 217 -4.36 4.27 27.73
C ALA A 217 -5.63 3.46 28.04
N GLY A 218 -6.47 3.17 27.05
CA GLY A 218 -7.76 2.47 27.29
C GLY A 218 -7.63 1.12 28.03
N LYS A 219 -6.47 0.45 27.93
CA LYS A 219 -6.18 -0.80 28.66
C LYS A 219 -5.75 -0.61 30.12
N PHE A 220 -5.42 0.62 30.50
CA PHE A 220 -4.86 0.99 31.80
C PHE A 220 -5.80 1.90 32.59
N GLY A 221 -7.06 2.04 32.16
CA GLY A 221 -8.07 2.84 32.87
C GLY A 221 -7.87 4.35 32.77
N GLY A 222 -7.17 4.84 31.75
CA GLY A 222 -7.04 6.28 31.48
C GLY A 222 -7.16 6.62 30.00
N ASP A 223 -6.96 7.91 29.69
CA ASP A 223 -7.06 8.42 28.32
C ASP A 223 -5.74 8.28 27.56
N PHE A 224 -4.63 8.70 28.18
CA PHE A 224 -3.30 8.67 27.55
C PHE A 224 -2.22 8.03 28.41
N LEU A 225 -1.33 7.28 27.75
CA LEU A 225 -0.04 6.90 28.29
C LEU A 225 0.97 7.97 27.91
N VAL A 226 1.67 8.52 28.89
CA VAL A 226 2.60 9.63 28.71
C VAL A 226 4.04 9.11 28.77
N TYR A 227 4.80 9.34 27.70
CA TYR A 227 6.18 8.88 27.56
C TYR A 227 7.13 10.08 27.42
N PRO A 228 8.29 10.08 28.08
CA PRO A 228 9.30 11.14 27.96
C PRO A 228 10.01 11.15 26.60
N GLY A 229 9.80 10.11 25.78
CA GLY A 229 10.35 9.95 24.45
C GLY A 229 9.57 8.90 23.66
N ASP A 230 10.12 8.47 22.52
CA ASP A 230 9.48 7.50 21.64
C ASP A 230 9.03 6.22 22.40
N PRO A 231 7.74 5.83 22.36
CA PRO A 231 7.23 4.61 23.01
C PRO A 231 7.92 3.31 22.60
N LEU A 232 8.69 3.31 21.50
CA LEU A 232 9.55 2.18 21.12
C LEU A 232 10.82 2.06 21.98
N ARG A 233 11.23 3.14 22.64
CA ARG A 233 12.47 3.25 23.42
C ARG A 233 12.23 3.53 24.90
N PHE A 234 11.08 4.10 25.25
CA PHE A 234 10.75 4.53 26.60
C PHE A 234 9.49 3.83 27.13
N HIS A 235 9.43 3.64 28.44
CA HIS A 235 8.22 3.22 29.13
C HIS A 235 7.36 4.43 29.49
N ALA A 236 6.04 4.21 29.55
CA ALA A 236 5.11 5.25 30.01
C ALA A 236 5.42 5.58 31.48
N HIS A 237 5.54 6.87 31.79
CA HIS A 237 5.78 7.35 33.15
C HIS A 237 4.48 7.63 33.89
N PHE A 238 3.47 8.10 33.15
CA PHE A 238 2.20 8.52 33.72
C PHE A 238 1.03 8.01 32.87
N ILE A 239 -0.11 7.86 33.53
CA ILE A 239 -1.41 7.69 32.91
C ILE A 239 -2.15 9.01 33.13
N ALA A 240 -2.56 9.67 32.04
CA ALA A 240 -3.38 10.87 32.11
C ALA A 240 -4.87 10.51 31.98
N VAL A 241 -5.70 11.10 32.82
CA VAL A 241 -7.17 11.00 32.79
C VAL A 241 -7.72 12.42 32.62
N CYS A 242 -8.60 12.62 31.63
CA CYS A 242 -8.99 13.93 31.11
C CYS A 242 -10.50 14.22 31.26
#